data_AF-A0AB39TKP8-F1
#
_entry.id   AF-A0AB39TKP8-F1
#
_cell.length_a   1.000
_cell.length_b   1.000
_cell.length_c   1.000
_cell.angle_alpha   90.00
_cell.angle_beta   90.00
_cell.angle_gamma   90.00
#
_symmetry.space_group_name_H-M   'P 1'
#
loop_
_entity.id
_entity.type
_entity.pdbx_description
1 polymer ?
#
loop_
_entity_poly.entity_id
_entity_poly.type
_entity_poly.pdbx_seq_one_letter_code
_entity_poly.pdbx_strand_id
1 'polypeptide(L)'
;MAKARRQGGAAALRTAKWAAAGVLAGTGLLGLVLFALGRERAWQALGGGLVVAGASAVLGGALGFLFGVPRVRGGSGGSGEPQGSYAPNTNLEQVSDWLTKVLLGVGLTQLGSLGERLHQLGTALAPVLGGDDAAVPFGAALVLYFLVLGFLAGWLVTRLALPRVLTSADDQALDLFLAGQDRDRHGDKVGADDLRVRAMQQLGVLGGSAEQPAALAGQLPPSAGSPAGPDGVVAEVRATAKRSALTAEQVRDLFADGSEGRRIQALALMQGDPALADLTSLLDAIEHPRSDFEQYHALLAARGLLSRLPADEARRLRDAVAGRLVDPAGIPYGSDRSWLAEKILSRLQTAAPSVPAQPGPPDAPANV
;
A
#
# COMPACT_ATOMS: atom_id res chain seq x y z
N MET A 1 9.84 -7.00 -33.73
CA MET A 1 8.75 -7.96 -34.06
C MET A 1 7.99 -8.53 -32.85
N ALA A 2 8.63 -8.84 -31.71
CA ALA A 2 7.93 -9.39 -30.53
C ALA A 2 6.90 -8.43 -29.87
N LYS A 3 7.16 -7.11 -29.88
CA LYS A 3 6.27 -6.08 -29.31
C LYS A 3 4.94 -5.95 -30.10
N ALA A 4 5.01 -6.02 -31.43
CA ALA A 4 3.85 -6.00 -32.32
C ALA A 4 2.97 -7.28 -32.20
N ARG A 5 3.59 -8.45 -32.04
CA ARG A 5 2.87 -9.72 -31.77
C ARG A 5 2.16 -9.70 -30.41
N ARG A 6 2.77 -9.13 -29.36
CA ARG A 6 2.13 -8.95 -28.04
C ARG A 6 0.96 -7.96 -28.08
N GLN A 7 1.08 -6.87 -28.83
CA GLN A 7 0.00 -5.88 -28.98
C GLN A 7 -1.21 -6.46 -29.74
N GLY A 8 -0.98 -7.25 -30.79
CA GLY A 8 -2.06 -7.94 -31.53
C GLY A 8 -2.83 -8.95 -30.68
N GLY A 9 -2.13 -9.75 -29.86
CA GLY A 9 -2.77 -10.71 -28.95
C GLY A 9 -3.60 -10.07 -27.84
N ALA A 10 -3.14 -8.95 -27.29
CA ALA A 10 -3.89 -8.19 -26.28
C ALA A 10 -5.16 -7.54 -26.86
N ALA A 11 -5.10 -7.05 -28.10
CA ALA A 11 -6.27 -6.50 -28.79
C ALA A 11 -7.33 -7.59 -29.06
N ALA A 12 -6.92 -8.75 -29.57
CA ALA A 12 -7.80 -9.89 -29.85
C ALA A 12 -8.49 -10.45 -28.58
N LEU A 13 -7.80 -10.48 -27.45
CA LEU A 13 -8.38 -10.91 -26.17
C LEU A 13 -9.40 -9.91 -25.62
N ARG A 14 -9.21 -8.59 -25.83
CA ARG A 14 -10.21 -7.60 -25.44
C ARG A 14 -11.46 -7.71 -26.30
N THR A 15 -11.31 -7.82 -27.62
CA THR A 15 -12.45 -7.97 -28.53
C THR A 15 -13.24 -9.24 -28.25
N ALA A 16 -12.58 -10.36 -27.96
CA ALA A 16 -13.24 -11.61 -27.58
C ALA A 16 -14.04 -11.49 -26.26
N LYS A 17 -13.52 -10.77 -25.25
CA LYS A 17 -14.22 -10.55 -23.97
C LYS A 17 -15.49 -9.71 -24.14
N TRP A 18 -15.41 -8.62 -24.88
CA TRP A 18 -16.56 -7.76 -25.17
C TRP A 18 -17.59 -8.47 -26.04
N ALA A 19 -17.15 -9.29 -27.00
CA ALA A 19 -18.04 -10.12 -27.80
C ALA A 19 -18.78 -11.14 -26.94
N ALA A 20 -18.10 -11.85 -26.03
CA ALA A 20 -18.74 -12.81 -25.14
C ALA A 20 -19.76 -12.15 -24.18
N ALA A 21 -19.43 -11.01 -23.58
CA ALA A 21 -20.35 -10.25 -22.75
C ALA A 21 -21.58 -9.75 -23.54
N GLY A 22 -21.35 -9.28 -24.77
CA GLY A 22 -22.42 -8.86 -25.68
C GLY A 22 -23.33 -10.01 -26.09
N VAL A 23 -22.79 -11.20 -26.34
CA VAL A 23 -23.57 -12.41 -26.64
C VAL A 23 -24.45 -12.81 -25.46
N LEU A 24 -23.93 -12.79 -24.23
CA LEU A 24 -24.72 -13.10 -23.03
C LEU A 24 -25.83 -12.07 -22.81
N ALA A 25 -25.50 -10.77 -22.81
CA ALA A 25 -26.55 -9.74 -22.70
C ALA A 25 -27.60 -9.88 -23.82
N GLY A 26 -27.15 -10.16 -25.04
CA GLY A 26 -28.00 -10.38 -26.20
C GLY A 26 -28.93 -11.58 -26.08
N THR A 27 -28.49 -12.71 -25.52
CA THR A 27 -29.35 -13.89 -25.32
C THR A 27 -30.42 -13.64 -24.25
N GLY A 28 -30.09 -12.94 -23.16
CA GLY A 28 -31.07 -12.54 -22.15
C GLY A 28 -32.13 -11.58 -22.70
N LEU A 29 -31.70 -10.57 -23.46
CA LEU A 29 -32.60 -9.62 -24.11
C LEU A 29 -33.44 -10.26 -25.22
N LEU A 30 -32.86 -11.15 -26.02
CA LEU A 30 -33.59 -11.92 -27.02
C LEU A 30 -34.64 -12.82 -26.36
N GLY A 31 -34.30 -13.48 -25.25
CA GLY A 31 -35.26 -14.26 -24.46
C GLY A 31 -36.43 -13.40 -23.97
N LEU A 32 -36.16 -12.18 -23.50
CA LEU A 32 -37.21 -11.22 -23.12
C LEU A 32 -38.09 -10.80 -24.30
N VAL A 33 -37.50 -10.53 -25.47
CA VAL A 33 -38.26 -10.19 -26.68
C VAL A 33 -39.16 -11.35 -27.10
N LEU A 34 -38.61 -12.58 -27.19
CA LEU A 34 -39.37 -13.77 -27.55
C LEU A 34 -40.49 -14.06 -26.55
N PHE A 35 -40.23 -13.87 -25.26
CA PHE A 35 -41.22 -14.03 -24.21
C PHE A 35 -42.34 -13.00 -24.32
N ALA A 36 -42.01 -11.73 -24.53
CA ALA A 36 -42.97 -10.64 -24.64
C ALA A 36 -43.86 -10.75 -25.90
N LEU A 37 -43.30 -11.20 -27.03
CA LEU A 37 -44.04 -11.38 -28.29
C LEU A 37 -45.18 -12.40 -28.18
N GLY A 38 -45.11 -13.33 -27.24
CA GLY A 38 -46.18 -14.30 -26.98
C GLY A 38 -47.33 -13.76 -26.11
N ARG A 39 -47.32 -12.48 -25.71
CA ARG A 39 -48.27 -11.91 -24.73
C ARG A 39 -49.27 -10.94 -25.34
N GLU A 40 -50.48 -10.91 -24.79
CA GLU A 40 -51.51 -9.92 -25.15
C GLU A 40 -51.04 -8.47 -24.95
N ARG A 41 -50.21 -8.25 -23.92
CA ARG A 41 -49.62 -6.94 -23.60
C ARG A 41 -48.11 -6.94 -23.85
N ALA A 42 -47.69 -7.31 -25.06
CA ALA A 42 -46.28 -7.45 -25.44
C ALA A 42 -45.43 -6.23 -25.08
N TRP A 43 -45.91 -5.01 -25.33
CA TRP A 43 -45.17 -3.78 -25.01
C TRP A 43 -45.01 -3.52 -23.51
N GLN A 44 -46.01 -3.87 -22.71
CA GLN A 44 -45.93 -3.78 -21.25
C GLN A 44 -44.91 -4.80 -20.73
N ALA A 45 -44.99 -6.04 -21.20
CA ALA A 45 -44.07 -7.12 -20.81
C ALA A 45 -42.62 -6.80 -21.20
N LEU A 46 -42.41 -6.27 -22.41
CA LEU A 46 -41.10 -5.86 -22.91
C LEU A 46 -40.55 -4.67 -22.11
N GLY A 47 -41.34 -3.61 -21.92
CA GLY A 47 -40.92 -2.43 -21.17
C GLY A 47 -40.65 -2.73 -19.69
N GLY A 48 -41.56 -3.44 -19.03
CA GLY A 48 -41.41 -3.88 -17.64
C GLY A 48 -40.20 -4.80 -17.48
N GLY A 49 -40.05 -5.79 -18.36
CA GLY A 49 -38.91 -6.69 -18.34
C GLY A 49 -37.57 -5.99 -18.58
N LEU A 50 -37.52 -4.97 -19.45
CA LEU A 50 -36.30 -4.18 -19.67
C LEU A 50 -35.90 -3.39 -18.42
N VAL A 51 -36.86 -2.78 -17.74
CA VAL A 51 -36.60 -2.05 -16.48
C VAL A 51 -36.11 -3.02 -15.40
N VAL A 52 -36.75 -4.19 -15.26
CA VAL A 52 -36.34 -5.23 -14.31
C VAL A 52 -34.93 -5.75 -14.62
N ALA A 53 -34.64 -6.05 -15.90
CA ALA A 53 -33.33 -6.47 -16.36
C ALA A 53 -32.26 -5.40 -16.09
N GLY A 54 -32.54 -4.13 -16.41
CA GLY A 54 -31.63 -3.01 -16.15
C GLY A 54 -31.36 -2.80 -14.66
N ALA A 55 -32.41 -2.79 -13.83
CA ALA A 55 -32.27 -2.64 -12.38
C ALA A 55 -31.45 -3.78 -11.77
N SER A 56 -31.69 -5.03 -12.19
CA SER A 56 -30.94 -6.20 -11.75
C SER A 56 -29.48 -6.11 -12.18
N ALA A 57 -29.21 -5.68 -13.42
CA ALA A 57 -27.86 -5.51 -13.93
C ALA A 57 -27.09 -4.40 -13.20
N VAL A 58 -27.74 -3.28 -12.86
CA VAL A 58 -27.14 -2.19 -12.07
C VAL A 58 -26.82 -2.66 -10.65
N LEU A 59 -27.77 -3.32 -9.99
CA LEU A 59 -27.56 -3.86 -8.63
C LEU A 59 -26.44 -4.90 -8.62
N GLY A 60 -26.47 -5.83 -9.57
CA GLY A 60 -25.42 -6.81 -9.78
C GLY A 60 -24.08 -6.13 -10.00
N GLY A 61 -24.03 -5.16 -10.91
CA GLY A 61 -22.84 -4.38 -11.23
C GLY A 61 -22.24 -3.64 -10.04
N ALA A 62 -23.08 -3.04 -9.18
CA ALA A 62 -22.64 -2.39 -7.95
C ALA A 62 -22.02 -3.40 -6.96
N LEU A 63 -22.64 -4.57 -6.78
CA LEU A 63 -22.06 -5.65 -5.99
C LEU A 63 -20.75 -6.14 -6.60
N GLY A 64 -20.74 -6.41 -7.91
CA GLY A 64 -19.56 -6.84 -8.65
C GLY A 64 -18.40 -5.85 -8.52
N PHE A 65 -18.70 -4.56 -8.61
CA PHE A 65 -17.76 -3.48 -8.37
C PHE A 65 -17.16 -3.59 -6.96
N LEU A 66 -18.00 -3.66 -5.92
CA LEU A 66 -17.55 -3.75 -4.53
C LEU A 66 -16.64 -4.95 -4.29
N PHE A 67 -16.98 -6.12 -4.85
CA PHE A 67 -16.16 -7.32 -4.77
C PHE A 67 -14.90 -7.27 -5.63
N GLY A 68 -14.92 -6.49 -6.71
CA GLY A 68 -13.83 -6.33 -7.66
C GLY A 68 -12.79 -5.27 -7.26
N VAL A 69 -13.12 -4.37 -6.32
CA VAL A 69 -12.17 -3.37 -5.81
C VAL A 69 -10.95 -4.10 -5.23
N PRO A 70 -9.74 -3.83 -5.74
CA PRO A 70 -8.55 -4.44 -5.19
C PRO A 70 -8.31 -3.90 -3.77
N ARG A 71 -7.94 -4.78 -2.85
CA ARG A 71 -7.45 -4.36 -1.53
C ARG A 71 -6.02 -3.87 -1.69
N VAL A 72 -5.80 -2.57 -1.46
CA VAL A 72 -4.45 -2.06 -1.22
C VAL A 72 -4.01 -2.67 0.09
N ARG A 73 -2.91 -3.44 0.06
CA ARG A 73 -2.32 -3.96 1.30
C ARG A 73 -1.74 -2.75 2.03
N GLY A 74 -2.51 -2.18 2.96
CA GLY A 74 -1.96 -1.37 4.04
C GLY A 74 -1.02 -2.28 4.81
N GLY A 75 0.28 -2.11 4.61
CA GLY A 75 1.31 -2.93 5.24
C GLY A 75 1.40 -2.64 6.73
N SER A 76 0.55 -3.27 7.53
CA SER A 76 0.87 -3.62 8.92
C SER A 76 1.58 -4.97 8.89
N GLY A 77 2.91 -4.96 8.79
CA GLY A 77 3.76 -6.16 8.89
C GLY A 77 4.93 -6.16 7.91
N GLY A 78 6.14 -6.06 8.45
CA GLY A 78 7.39 -5.92 7.72
C GLY A 78 7.73 -7.07 6.76
N SER A 79 8.06 -6.68 5.53
CA SER A 79 9.00 -7.34 4.63
C SER A 79 9.20 -6.38 3.46
N GLY A 80 10.45 -6.13 3.06
CA GLY A 80 10.85 -5.09 2.10
C GLY A 80 10.44 -5.36 0.64
N GLU A 81 9.15 -5.55 0.38
CA GLU A 81 8.61 -5.53 -0.97
C GLU A 81 8.20 -4.11 -1.39
N PRO A 82 8.34 -3.74 -2.68
CA PRO A 82 7.99 -2.41 -3.19
C PRO A 82 6.54 -2.06 -2.84
N GLN A 83 6.35 -0.94 -2.14
CA GLN A 83 5.03 -0.34 -1.92
C GLN A 83 4.35 -0.08 -3.26
N GLY A 84 3.13 -0.60 -3.39
CA GLY A 84 2.38 -0.64 -4.65
C GLY A 84 2.06 -2.04 -5.16
N SER A 85 2.51 -3.10 -4.46
CA SER A 85 2.11 -4.47 -4.82
C SER A 85 0.63 -4.70 -4.51
N TYR A 86 -0.22 -4.56 -5.53
CA TYR A 86 -1.61 -4.96 -5.52
C TYR A 86 -1.71 -6.42 -5.11
N ALA A 87 -2.11 -6.68 -3.87
CA ALA A 87 -2.38 -8.05 -3.44
C ALA A 87 -3.55 -8.59 -4.27
N PRO A 88 -3.42 -9.76 -4.92
CA PRO A 88 -4.53 -10.35 -5.65
C PRO A 88 -5.71 -10.55 -4.70
N ASN A 89 -6.86 -10.00 -5.09
CA ASN A 89 -8.08 -10.06 -4.29
C ASN A 89 -8.59 -11.52 -4.20
N THR A 90 -8.55 -12.11 -3.00
CA THR A 90 -9.03 -13.48 -2.69
C THR A 90 -10.50 -13.51 -2.25
N ASN A 91 -11.25 -12.40 -2.34
CA ASN A 91 -12.65 -12.35 -1.87
C ASN A 91 -13.52 -13.43 -2.54
N LEU A 92 -13.36 -13.67 -3.85
CA LEU A 92 -14.13 -14.72 -4.52
C LEU A 92 -13.70 -16.13 -4.15
N GLU A 93 -12.43 -16.34 -3.82
CA GLU A 93 -11.95 -17.64 -3.33
C GLU A 93 -12.55 -17.95 -1.96
N GLN A 94 -12.57 -16.95 -1.07
CA GLN A 94 -13.20 -17.06 0.25
C GLN A 94 -14.72 -17.29 0.14
N VAL A 95 -15.40 -16.56 -0.74
CA VAL A 95 -16.84 -16.76 -0.99
C VAL A 95 -17.10 -18.14 -1.59
N SER A 96 -16.25 -18.63 -2.50
CA SER A 96 -16.40 -19.96 -3.11
C SER A 96 -16.21 -21.09 -2.09
N ASP A 97 -15.22 -20.97 -1.20
CA ASP A 97 -14.99 -21.92 -0.11
C ASP A 97 -16.15 -21.92 0.89
N TRP A 98 -16.63 -20.73 1.28
CA TRP A 98 -17.80 -20.59 2.15
C TRP A 98 -19.09 -21.12 1.48
N LEU A 99 -19.32 -20.81 0.21
CA LEU A 99 -20.49 -21.29 -0.55
C LEU A 99 -20.49 -22.81 -0.66
N THR A 100 -19.33 -23.41 -0.89
CA THR A 100 -19.19 -24.88 -0.95
C THR A 100 -19.51 -25.51 0.40
N LYS A 101 -19.07 -24.92 1.51
CA LYS A 101 -19.40 -25.36 2.87
C LYS A 101 -20.90 -25.19 3.19
N VAL A 102 -21.52 -24.11 2.74
CA VAL A 102 -22.97 -23.90 2.89
C VAL A 102 -23.75 -24.92 2.07
N LEU A 103 -23.39 -25.17 0.81
CA LEU A 103 -24.01 -26.18 -0.06
C LEU A 103 -23.92 -27.59 0.54
N LEU A 104 -22.77 -27.94 1.12
CA LEU A 104 -22.54 -29.25 1.73
C LEU A 104 -23.13 -29.39 3.15
N GLY A 105 -23.29 -28.30 3.91
CA GLY A 105 -23.66 -28.34 5.33
C GLY A 105 -25.06 -27.79 5.67
N VAL A 106 -25.38 -26.57 5.24
CA VAL A 106 -26.62 -25.83 5.63
C VAL A 106 -27.66 -25.83 4.51
N GLY A 107 -27.25 -26.09 3.26
CA GLY A 107 -28.11 -26.06 2.07
C GLY A 107 -29.31 -26.99 2.18
N LEU A 108 -29.16 -28.14 2.85
CA LEU A 108 -30.22 -29.14 2.96
C LEU A 108 -31.48 -28.67 3.71
N THR A 109 -31.39 -27.64 4.57
CA THR A 109 -32.53 -27.14 5.36
C THR A 109 -33.06 -25.77 4.90
N GLN A 110 -32.21 -24.91 4.31
CA GLN A 110 -32.63 -23.57 3.87
C GLN A 110 -33.00 -23.43 2.39
N LEU A 111 -32.66 -24.41 1.53
CA LEU A 111 -32.96 -24.36 0.09
C LEU A 111 -34.46 -24.17 -0.20
N GLY A 112 -35.34 -24.74 0.63
CA GLY A 112 -36.79 -24.55 0.48
C GLY A 112 -37.22 -23.09 0.57
N SER A 113 -36.67 -22.35 1.54
CA SER A 113 -37.01 -20.93 1.74
C SER A 113 -36.52 -20.01 0.62
N LEU A 114 -35.43 -20.39 -0.08
CA LEU A 114 -34.93 -19.65 -1.23
C LEU A 114 -35.87 -19.80 -2.43
N GLY A 115 -36.34 -21.02 -2.69
CA GLY A 115 -37.33 -21.29 -3.74
C GLY A 115 -38.62 -20.47 -3.52
N GLU A 116 -39.10 -20.41 -2.28
CA GLU A 116 -40.30 -19.65 -1.95
C GLU A 116 -40.11 -18.13 -2.12
N ARG A 117 -38.96 -17.57 -1.74
CA ARG A 117 -38.64 -16.15 -1.99
C ARG A 117 -38.51 -15.83 -3.48
N LEU A 118 -37.91 -16.72 -4.27
CA LEU A 118 -37.83 -16.57 -5.73
C LEU A 118 -39.22 -16.64 -6.37
N HIS A 119 -40.07 -17.53 -5.87
CA HIS A 119 -41.46 -17.60 -6.31
C HIS A 119 -42.22 -16.32 -5.97
N GLN A 120 -42.12 -15.81 -4.73
CA GLN A 120 -42.73 -14.55 -4.31
C GLN A 120 -42.26 -13.35 -5.18
N LEU A 121 -40.96 -13.29 -5.49
CA LEU A 121 -40.40 -12.29 -6.40
C LEU A 121 -41.02 -12.40 -7.81
N GLY A 122 -41.10 -13.63 -8.33
CA GLY A 122 -41.76 -13.91 -9.61
C GLY A 122 -43.22 -13.47 -9.62
N THR A 123 -43.97 -13.78 -8.56
CA THR A 123 -45.38 -13.40 -8.40
C THR A 123 -45.55 -11.88 -8.33
N ALA A 124 -44.62 -11.17 -7.67
CA ALA A 124 -44.63 -9.71 -7.63
C ALA A 124 -44.35 -9.08 -9.01
N LEU A 125 -43.53 -9.73 -9.84
CA LEU A 125 -43.17 -9.24 -11.18
C LEU A 125 -44.13 -9.70 -12.28
N ALA A 126 -44.90 -10.76 -12.07
CA ALA A 126 -45.80 -11.31 -13.08
C ALA A 126 -46.74 -10.25 -13.69
N PRO A 127 -47.37 -9.33 -12.94
CA PRO A 127 -48.23 -8.29 -13.52
C PRO A 127 -47.53 -7.37 -14.52
N VAL A 128 -46.23 -7.09 -14.31
CA VAL A 128 -45.45 -6.23 -15.22
C VAL A 128 -44.98 -6.99 -16.46
N LEU A 129 -44.94 -8.32 -16.40
CA LEU A 129 -44.47 -9.23 -17.45
C LEU A 129 -45.62 -9.86 -18.27
N GLY A 130 -46.86 -9.40 -18.07
CA GLY A 130 -48.03 -9.87 -18.82
C GLY A 130 -49.04 -10.71 -18.02
N GLY A 131 -48.75 -11.00 -16.75
CA GLY A 131 -49.74 -11.37 -15.73
C GLY A 131 -50.17 -12.84 -15.65
N ASP A 132 -49.62 -13.74 -16.46
CA ASP A 132 -49.96 -15.17 -16.43
C ASP A 132 -49.01 -16.01 -15.56
N ASP A 133 -49.32 -17.30 -15.41
CA ASP A 133 -48.54 -18.24 -14.60
C ASP A 133 -47.10 -18.42 -15.10
N ALA A 134 -46.86 -18.31 -16.40
CA ALA A 134 -45.54 -18.43 -17.00
C ALA A 134 -44.65 -17.19 -16.73
N ALA A 135 -45.25 -16.04 -16.39
CA ALA A 135 -44.52 -14.83 -16.02
C ALA A 135 -43.82 -14.92 -14.66
N VAL A 136 -44.33 -15.76 -13.76
CA VAL A 136 -43.75 -15.98 -12.42
C VAL A 136 -42.32 -16.56 -12.49
N PRO A 137 -42.10 -17.76 -13.06
CA PRO A 137 -40.75 -18.33 -13.16
C PRO A 137 -39.86 -17.51 -14.10
N PHE A 138 -40.44 -16.91 -15.15
CA PHE A 138 -39.68 -16.07 -16.08
C PHE A 138 -39.14 -14.81 -15.39
N GLY A 139 -39.94 -14.11 -14.59
CA GLY A 139 -39.51 -12.92 -13.86
C GLY A 139 -38.39 -13.21 -12.86
N ALA A 140 -38.48 -14.32 -12.12
CA ALA A 140 -37.42 -14.76 -11.23
C ALA A 140 -36.12 -15.08 -11.99
N ALA A 141 -36.21 -15.81 -13.11
CA ALA A 141 -35.07 -16.13 -13.95
C ALA A 141 -34.44 -14.87 -14.58
N LEU A 142 -35.25 -13.92 -15.02
CA LEU A 142 -34.81 -12.66 -15.60
C LEU A 142 -33.98 -11.84 -14.61
N VAL A 143 -34.47 -11.69 -13.37
CA VAL A 143 -33.73 -11.01 -12.30
C VAL A 143 -32.40 -11.71 -12.03
N LEU A 144 -32.42 -13.02 -11.81
CA LEU A 144 -31.20 -13.79 -11.52
C LEU A 144 -30.17 -13.69 -12.66
N TYR A 145 -30.64 -13.79 -13.90
CA TYR A 145 -29.80 -13.72 -15.08
C TYR A 145 -29.05 -12.39 -15.16
N PHE A 146 -29.78 -11.27 -15.10
CA PHE A 146 -29.18 -9.94 -15.23
C PHE A 146 -28.43 -9.52 -13.97
N LEU A 147 -28.82 -10.00 -12.79
CA LEU A 147 -28.05 -9.80 -11.55
C LEU A 147 -26.67 -10.45 -11.64
N VAL A 148 -26.60 -11.71 -12.06
CA VAL A 148 -25.32 -12.44 -12.22
C VAL A 148 -24.49 -11.83 -13.33
N LEU A 149 -25.10 -11.48 -14.47
CA LEU A 149 -24.41 -10.84 -15.58
C LEU A 149 -23.85 -9.47 -15.18
N GLY A 150 -24.65 -8.66 -14.49
CA GLY A 150 -24.24 -7.37 -13.93
C GLY A 150 -23.09 -7.53 -12.96
N PHE A 151 -23.18 -8.49 -12.03
CA PHE A 151 -22.11 -8.80 -11.08
C PHE A 151 -20.80 -9.16 -11.77
N LEU A 152 -20.84 -10.09 -12.74
CA LEU A 152 -19.66 -10.50 -13.49
C LEU A 152 -19.06 -9.33 -14.28
N ALA A 153 -19.91 -8.50 -14.91
CA ALA A 153 -19.46 -7.33 -15.66
C ALA A 153 -18.80 -6.30 -14.74
N GLY A 154 -19.46 -5.90 -13.65
CA GLY A 154 -18.93 -4.94 -12.67
C GLY A 154 -17.64 -5.45 -12.04
N TRP A 155 -17.59 -6.72 -11.68
CA TRP A 155 -16.39 -7.36 -11.13
C TRP A 155 -15.23 -7.39 -12.13
N LEU A 156 -15.50 -7.81 -13.38
CA LEU A 156 -14.46 -7.95 -14.40
C LEU A 156 -13.90 -6.59 -14.81
N VAL A 157 -14.78 -5.59 -14.98
CA VAL A 157 -14.39 -4.21 -15.28
C VAL A 157 -13.54 -3.67 -14.16
N THR A 158 -13.99 -3.78 -12.90
CA THR A 158 -13.23 -3.26 -11.75
C THR A 158 -11.88 -3.95 -11.62
N ARG A 159 -11.84 -5.28 -11.74
CA ARG A 159 -10.60 -6.04 -11.63
C ARG A 159 -9.59 -5.78 -12.76
N LEU A 160 -10.06 -5.46 -13.97
CA LEU A 160 -9.18 -5.27 -15.14
C LEU A 160 -8.86 -3.80 -15.44
N ALA A 161 -9.78 -2.87 -15.17
CA ALA A 161 -9.64 -1.46 -15.49
C ALA A 161 -9.04 -0.68 -14.33
N LEU A 162 -9.47 -0.93 -13.09
CA LEU A 162 -9.08 -0.13 -11.94
C LEU A 162 -7.56 -0.15 -11.68
N PRO A 163 -6.86 -1.32 -11.71
CA PRO A 163 -5.41 -1.33 -11.55
C PRO A 163 -4.70 -0.56 -12.67
N ARG A 164 -5.20 -0.61 -13.91
CA ARG A 164 -4.57 0.10 -15.04
C ARG A 164 -4.74 1.60 -14.95
N VAL A 165 -5.92 2.06 -14.54
CA VAL A 165 -6.21 3.49 -14.37
C VAL A 165 -5.34 4.03 -13.24
N LEU A 166 -5.26 3.31 -12.11
CA LEU A 166 -4.44 3.70 -10.96
C LEU A 166 -2.95 3.67 -11.30
N THR A 167 -2.41 2.60 -11.89
CA THR A 167 -0.98 2.58 -12.26
C THR A 167 -0.63 3.59 -13.35
N SER A 168 -1.54 3.87 -14.30
CA SER A 168 -1.28 4.89 -15.33
C SER A 168 -1.26 6.31 -14.78
N ALA A 169 -2.01 6.56 -13.71
CA ALA A 169 -1.99 7.84 -12.99
C ALA A 169 -0.73 7.95 -12.13
N ASP A 170 -0.33 6.86 -11.46
CA ASP A 170 0.89 6.79 -10.66
C ASP A 170 2.15 6.95 -11.52
N ASP A 171 2.22 6.30 -12.69
CA ASP A 171 3.34 6.41 -13.64
C ASP A 171 3.46 7.85 -14.19
N GLN A 172 2.34 8.49 -14.52
CA GLN A 172 2.34 9.90 -14.97
C GLN A 172 2.79 10.87 -13.88
N ALA A 173 2.36 10.64 -12.64
CA ALA A 173 2.81 11.43 -11.51
C ALA A 173 4.29 11.22 -11.22
N LEU A 174 4.80 10.00 -11.35
CA LEU A 174 6.22 9.67 -11.23
C LEU A 174 7.05 10.36 -12.32
N ASP A 175 6.60 10.35 -13.57
CA ASP A 175 7.25 11.04 -14.69
C ASP A 175 7.32 12.56 -14.45
N LEU A 176 6.23 13.17 -13.96
CA LEU A 176 6.21 14.58 -13.57
C LEU A 176 7.18 14.88 -12.42
N PHE A 177 7.27 13.99 -11.44
CA PHE A 177 8.19 14.15 -10.31
C PHE A 177 9.66 14.05 -10.74
N LEU A 178 9.99 13.09 -11.61
CA LEU A 178 11.33 12.93 -12.17
C LEU A 178 11.72 14.12 -13.05
N ALA A 179 10.79 14.63 -13.86
CA ALA A 179 10.99 15.85 -14.65
C ALA A 179 11.22 17.09 -13.76
N GLY A 180 10.51 17.17 -12.62
CA GLY A 180 10.74 18.22 -11.63
C GLY A 180 12.13 18.14 -10.99
N GLN A 181 12.60 16.94 -10.63
CA GLN A 181 13.95 16.75 -10.12
C GLN A 181 15.04 17.13 -11.13
N ASP A 182 14.82 16.84 -12.41
CA ASP A 182 15.79 17.18 -13.44
C ASP A 182 15.90 18.70 -13.63
N ARG A 183 14.78 19.43 -13.56
CA ARG A 183 14.79 20.91 -13.54
C ARG A 183 15.49 21.50 -12.32
N ASP A 184 15.27 20.92 -11.15
CA ASP A 184 15.91 21.37 -9.91
C ASP A 184 17.44 21.17 -9.96
N ARG A 185 17.93 20.07 -10.54
CA ARG A 185 19.36 19.85 -10.81
C ARG A 185 19.96 20.93 -11.73
N HIS A 186 19.18 21.45 -12.67
CA HIS A 186 19.58 22.51 -13.57
C HIS A 186 19.34 23.92 -12.99
N GLY A 187 18.89 24.03 -11.74
CA GLY A 187 18.69 25.29 -11.04
C GLY A 187 17.35 25.98 -11.28
N ASP A 188 16.45 25.39 -12.07
CA ASP A 188 15.10 25.90 -12.33
C ASP A 188 14.12 25.42 -11.25
N LYS A 189 14.16 26.10 -10.10
CA LYS A 189 13.32 25.77 -8.94
C LYS A 189 11.84 26.02 -9.19
N VAL A 190 11.51 27.08 -9.92
CA VAL A 190 10.12 27.48 -10.18
C VAL A 190 9.44 26.49 -11.13
N GLY A 191 10.14 26.03 -12.18
CA GLY A 191 9.64 24.98 -13.07
C GLY A 191 9.58 23.61 -12.40
N ALA A 192 10.49 23.32 -11.46
CA ALA A 192 10.44 22.10 -10.65
C ALA A 192 9.22 22.06 -9.73
N ASP A 193 8.87 23.19 -9.11
CA ASP A 193 7.73 23.28 -8.20
C ASP A 193 6.38 23.17 -8.92
N ASP A 194 6.22 23.77 -10.11
CA ASP A 194 5.00 23.60 -10.93
C ASP A 194 4.77 22.13 -11.33
N LEU A 195 5.84 21.41 -11.70
CA LEU A 195 5.74 19.98 -12.02
C LEU A 195 5.42 19.12 -10.80
N ARG A 196 5.97 19.45 -9.62
CA ARG A 196 5.63 18.78 -8.36
C ARG A 196 4.17 18.99 -7.98
N VAL A 197 3.65 20.21 -8.09
CA VAL A 197 2.24 20.52 -7.80
C VAL A 197 1.30 19.73 -8.71
N ARG A 198 1.61 19.64 -10.01
CA ARG A 198 0.83 18.83 -10.96
C ARG A 198 0.89 17.33 -10.66
N ALA A 199 2.06 16.80 -10.27
CA ALA A 199 2.20 15.41 -9.84
C ALA A 199 1.36 15.12 -8.59
N MET A 200 1.34 16.04 -7.62
CA MET A 200 0.53 15.91 -6.40
C MET A 200 -0.98 15.99 -6.67
N GLN A 201 -1.41 16.81 -7.63
CA GLN A 201 -2.80 16.84 -8.08
C GLN A 201 -3.21 15.51 -8.74
N GLN A 202 -2.33 14.92 -9.56
CA GLN A 202 -2.61 13.63 -10.22
C GLN A 202 -2.66 12.45 -9.25
N LEU A 203 -1.89 12.49 -8.16
CA LEU A 203 -1.94 11.50 -7.07
C LEU A 203 -3.16 11.70 -6.14
N GLY A 204 -4.04 12.68 -6.42
CA GLY A 204 -5.24 12.94 -5.62
C GLY A 204 -4.96 13.58 -4.25
N VAL A 205 -3.70 13.94 -3.96
CA VAL A 205 -3.24 14.50 -2.68
C VAL A 205 -3.85 15.89 -2.40
N LEU A 206 -4.33 16.57 -3.44
CA LEU A 206 -4.95 17.91 -3.35
C LEU A 206 -6.48 17.90 -3.56
N GLY A 207 -7.11 16.74 -3.77
CA GLY A 207 -8.53 16.64 -4.16
C GLY A 207 -9.47 15.98 -3.15
N GLY A 208 -8.96 15.38 -2.06
CA GLY A 208 -9.77 14.72 -1.04
C GLY A 208 -9.90 15.58 0.22
N SER A 209 -11.11 16.07 0.47
CA SER A 209 -11.69 16.48 1.76
C SER A 209 -10.73 16.98 2.85
N ALA A 210 -10.87 18.27 3.17
CA ALA A 210 -10.17 19.02 4.22
C ALA A 210 -10.43 18.55 5.68
N GLU A 211 -10.79 17.29 5.93
CA GLU A 211 -11.14 16.79 7.25
C GLU A 211 -10.55 15.40 7.57
N GLN A 212 -9.26 15.12 7.32
CA GLN A 212 -8.58 14.08 8.14
C GLN A 212 -7.03 14.12 8.08
N PRO A 213 -6.35 15.19 8.57
CA PRO A 213 -4.88 15.22 8.59
C PRO A 213 -4.27 14.30 9.67
N ALA A 214 -4.99 13.99 10.75
CA ALA A 214 -4.41 13.29 11.91
C ALA A 214 -4.36 11.76 11.80
N ALA A 215 -5.26 11.15 11.01
CA ALA A 215 -5.37 9.69 10.90
C ALA A 215 -4.53 9.09 9.75
N LEU A 216 -4.21 9.86 8.71
CA LEU A 216 -3.36 9.42 7.60
C LEU A 216 -1.86 9.51 7.89
N ALA A 217 -1.45 10.28 8.91
CA ALA A 217 -0.04 10.47 9.27
C ALA A 217 0.67 9.17 9.73
N GLY A 218 -0.08 8.15 10.14
CA GLY A 218 0.46 6.85 10.55
C GLY A 218 0.50 5.77 9.46
N GLN A 219 0.00 6.03 8.25
CA GLN A 219 -0.17 5.00 7.20
C GLN A 219 0.45 5.35 5.84
N LEU A 220 1.01 6.55 5.68
CA LEU A 220 1.88 6.87 4.56
C LEU A 220 3.25 6.22 4.79
N PRO A 221 3.92 5.68 3.76
CA PRO A 221 5.35 5.44 3.87
C PRO A 221 6.09 6.72 4.28
N PRO A 222 7.27 6.60 4.91
CA PRO A 222 8.14 7.75 5.12
C PRO A 222 8.58 8.28 3.75
N SER A 223 7.76 9.12 3.13
CA SER A 223 8.19 10.06 2.12
C SER A 223 9.15 10.99 2.85
N ALA A 224 10.44 10.84 2.57
CA ALA A 224 11.48 11.74 3.03
C ALA A 224 11.03 13.19 2.80
N GLY A 225 10.64 13.85 3.90
CA GLY A 225 10.40 15.30 3.96
C GLY A 225 9.08 15.79 3.36
N SER A 226 7.94 15.47 3.98
CA SER A 226 6.83 16.44 3.94
C SER A 226 7.28 17.67 4.76
N PRO A 227 7.45 18.87 4.17
CA PRO A 227 8.00 20.03 4.86
C PRO A 227 7.12 20.53 6.03
N ALA A 228 5.87 20.03 6.13
CA ALA A 228 4.94 20.37 7.20
C ALA A 228 4.91 19.36 8.37
N GLY A 229 5.61 18.22 8.27
CA GLY A 229 5.64 17.17 9.30
C GLY A 229 6.94 17.14 10.11
N PRO A 230 6.99 16.37 11.21
CA PRO A 230 8.20 16.23 12.03
C PRO A 230 9.42 15.74 11.24
N ASP A 231 9.23 14.90 10.22
CA ASP A 231 10.29 14.47 9.29
C ASP A 231 10.83 15.60 8.41
N GLY A 232 9.99 16.55 8.00
CA GLY A 232 10.40 17.72 7.22
C GLY A 232 11.29 18.64 8.04
N VAL A 233 10.92 18.90 9.29
CA VAL A 233 11.72 19.68 10.24
C VAL A 233 13.08 19.00 10.48
N VAL A 234 13.10 17.68 10.67
CA VAL A 234 14.36 16.93 10.82
C VAL A 234 15.21 17.00 9.54
N ALA A 235 14.61 16.87 8.36
CA ALA A 235 15.33 16.95 7.09
C ALA A 235 15.92 18.34 6.84
N GLU A 236 15.19 19.40 7.16
CA GLU A 236 15.65 20.79 7.07
C GLU A 236 16.82 21.06 8.02
N VAL A 237 16.70 20.65 9.28
CA VAL A 237 17.76 20.79 10.29
C VAL A 237 19.01 20.00 9.88
N ARG A 238 18.83 18.77 9.36
CA ARG A 238 19.94 17.96 8.84
C ARG A 238 20.64 18.62 7.66
N ALA A 239 19.89 19.20 6.72
CA ALA A 239 20.44 19.86 5.54
C ALA A 239 21.25 21.12 5.88
N THR A 240 20.89 21.80 6.97
CA THR A 240 21.55 23.04 7.44
C THR A 240 22.68 22.79 8.44
N ALA A 241 22.76 21.61 9.06
CA ALA A 241 23.73 21.28 10.11
C ALA A 241 25.20 21.59 9.75
N LYS A 242 25.68 21.17 8.57
CA LYS A 242 27.06 21.45 8.12
C LYS A 242 27.39 22.93 7.90
N ARG A 243 26.36 23.76 7.73
CA ARG A 243 26.49 25.21 7.58
C ARG A 243 26.27 25.95 8.90
N SER A 244 25.86 25.24 9.94
CA SER A 244 25.66 25.82 11.26
C SER A 244 27.01 26.12 11.91
N ALA A 245 27.09 27.21 12.68
CA ALA A 245 28.26 27.55 13.48
C ALA A 245 28.24 26.87 14.86
N LEU A 246 27.46 25.79 15.01
CA LEU A 246 27.25 25.11 16.28
C LEU A 246 28.44 24.19 16.61
N THR A 247 28.71 24.00 17.90
CA THR A 247 29.68 23.02 18.41
C THR A 247 28.98 21.78 18.96
N ALA A 248 29.72 20.66 19.10
CA ALA A 248 29.18 19.45 19.73
C ALA A 248 28.69 19.69 21.17
N GLU A 249 29.35 20.61 21.90
CA GLU A 249 28.93 21.04 23.25
C GLU A 249 27.58 21.76 23.22
N GLN A 250 27.39 22.70 22.29
CA GLN A 250 26.11 23.39 22.14
C GLN A 250 24.97 22.45 21.71
N VAL A 251 25.27 21.43 20.90
CA VAL A 251 24.28 20.41 20.52
C VAL A 251 23.96 19.49 21.70
N ARG A 252 24.94 19.18 22.56
CA ARG A 252 24.71 18.47 23.83
C ARG A 252 23.83 19.28 24.77
N ASP A 253 24.07 20.58 24.92
CA ASP A 253 23.24 21.46 25.76
C ASP A 253 21.80 21.56 25.21
N LEU A 254 21.65 21.64 23.88
CA LEU A 254 20.35 21.61 23.21
C LEU A 254 19.58 20.31 23.51
N PHE A 255 20.28 19.17 23.55
CA PHE A 255 19.70 17.89 23.92
C PHE A 255 19.35 17.81 25.41
N ALA A 256 20.22 18.35 26.29
CA ALA A 256 20.08 18.33 27.75
C ALA A 256 18.92 19.19 28.26
N ASP A 257 18.54 20.24 27.53
CA ASP A 257 17.33 21.03 27.82
C ASP A 257 16.06 20.17 27.92
N GLY A 258 16.04 19.02 27.24
CA GLY A 258 15.12 17.95 27.59
C GLY A 258 13.68 18.19 27.16
N SER A 259 13.39 19.03 26.17
CA SER A 259 12.11 18.97 25.45
C SER A 259 12.21 17.98 24.27
N GLU A 260 11.12 17.27 23.96
CA GLU A 260 11.13 16.23 22.91
C GLU A 260 11.57 16.83 21.55
N GLY A 261 11.04 18.00 21.19
CA GLY A 261 11.42 18.70 19.97
C GLY A 261 12.89 19.09 19.90
N ARG A 262 13.49 19.58 20.99
CA ARG A 262 14.93 19.96 21.01
C ARG A 262 15.85 18.75 21.01
N ARG A 263 15.46 17.65 21.64
CA ARG A 263 16.20 16.37 21.57
C ARG A 263 16.22 15.84 20.14
N ILE A 264 15.07 15.81 19.47
CA ILE A 264 14.97 15.45 18.05
C ILE A 264 15.81 16.39 17.17
N GLN A 265 15.75 17.70 17.42
CA GLN A 265 16.54 18.70 16.69
C GLN A 265 18.04 18.47 16.86
N ALA A 266 18.50 18.20 18.08
CA ALA A 266 19.90 17.86 18.36
C ALA A 266 20.30 16.59 17.58
N LEU A 267 19.50 15.52 17.63
CA LEU A 267 19.75 14.30 16.84
C LEU A 267 19.77 14.57 15.33
N ALA A 268 18.95 15.49 14.83
CA ALA A 268 18.95 15.90 13.42
C ALA A 268 20.23 16.65 13.03
N LEU A 269 20.74 17.52 13.90
CA LEU A 269 22.03 18.20 13.72
C LEU A 269 23.18 17.19 13.68
N MET A 270 23.21 16.22 14.59
CA MET A 270 24.21 15.14 14.62
C MET A 270 24.17 14.27 13.35
N GLN A 271 22.98 14.04 12.77
CA GLN A 271 22.84 13.32 11.49
C GLN A 271 23.38 14.11 10.30
N GLY A 272 23.23 15.44 10.32
CA GLY A 272 23.65 16.30 9.22
C GLY A 272 25.15 16.56 9.21
N ASP A 273 25.73 16.70 10.40
CA ASP A 273 27.18 16.75 10.60
C ASP A 273 27.60 15.84 11.78
N PRO A 274 28.22 14.68 11.51
CA PRO A 274 28.69 13.79 12.57
C PRO A 274 29.82 14.36 13.43
N ALA A 275 30.36 15.56 13.12
CA ALA A 275 31.29 16.26 14.01
C ALA A 275 30.58 16.93 15.19
N LEU A 276 29.27 17.15 15.08
CA LEU A 276 28.41 17.67 16.15
C LEU A 276 27.88 16.57 17.08
N ALA A 277 28.18 15.31 16.78
CA ALA A 277 27.66 14.17 17.52
C ALA A 277 28.29 14.05 18.90
N ASP A 278 27.44 13.85 19.90
CA ASP A 278 27.83 13.56 21.28
C ASP A 278 27.39 12.15 21.64
N LEU A 279 28.35 11.25 21.91
CA LEU A 279 28.04 9.84 22.15
C LEU A 279 27.15 9.65 23.40
N THR A 280 27.38 10.41 24.47
CA THR A 280 26.57 10.31 25.70
C THR A 280 25.10 10.62 25.42
N SER A 281 24.82 11.68 24.66
CA SER A 281 23.47 12.03 24.22
C SER A 281 22.85 10.97 23.31
N LEU A 282 23.64 10.37 22.41
CA LEU A 282 23.17 9.29 21.54
C LEU A 282 22.81 8.02 22.31
N LEU A 283 23.63 7.63 23.29
CA LEU A 283 23.36 6.48 24.15
C LEU A 283 22.09 6.71 24.96
N ASP A 284 21.92 7.89 25.57
CA ASP A 284 20.70 8.28 26.28
C ASP A 284 19.45 8.15 25.40
N ALA A 285 19.49 8.68 24.16
CA ALA A 285 18.36 8.59 23.23
C ALA A 285 18.08 7.17 22.70
N ILE A 286 19.05 6.25 22.75
CA ILE A 286 18.87 4.84 22.35
C ILE A 286 18.30 4.03 23.52
N GLU A 287 18.86 4.21 24.71
CA GLU A 287 18.53 3.44 25.92
C GLU A 287 17.24 3.92 26.58
N HIS A 288 17.05 5.23 26.68
CA HIS A 288 15.92 5.89 27.35
C HIS A 288 15.17 6.85 26.40
N PRO A 289 14.67 6.37 25.25
CA PRO A 289 13.94 7.23 24.31
C PRO A 289 12.60 7.69 24.92
N ARG A 290 12.17 8.91 24.58
CA ARG A 290 10.85 9.41 24.94
C ARG A 290 9.78 9.02 23.94
N SER A 291 10.18 8.77 22.70
CA SER A 291 9.30 8.26 21.65
C SER A 291 10.05 7.35 20.68
N ASP A 292 9.30 6.53 19.95
CA ASP A 292 9.83 5.67 18.90
C ASP A 292 10.55 6.48 17.80
N PHE A 293 10.04 7.69 17.54
CA PHE A 293 10.59 8.64 16.59
C PHE A 293 11.97 9.15 17.02
N GLU A 294 12.13 9.49 18.30
CA GLU A 294 13.42 9.88 18.87
C GLU A 294 14.44 8.73 18.77
N GLN A 295 14.05 7.52 19.15
CA GLN A 295 14.93 6.34 19.11
C GLN A 295 15.41 6.04 17.69
N TYR A 296 14.51 6.19 16.70
CA TYR A 296 14.84 6.01 15.28
C TYR A 296 15.90 7.02 14.81
N HIS A 297 15.75 8.30 15.16
CA HIS A 297 16.72 9.33 14.80
C HIS A 297 18.06 9.20 15.55
N ALA A 298 18.05 8.70 16.79
CA ALA A 298 19.26 8.38 17.52
C ALA A 298 20.07 7.27 16.85
N LEU A 299 19.39 6.19 16.40
CA LEU A 299 20.03 5.12 15.64
C LEU A 299 20.59 5.62 14.29
N LEU A 300 19.89 6.52 13.59
CA LEU A 300 20.40 7.13 12.36
C LEU A 300 21.65 7.98 12.60
N ALA A 301 21.66 8.80 13.66
CA ALA A 301 22.81 9.60 14.05
C ALA A 301 24.00 8.70 14.42
N ALA A 302 23.78 7.68 15.25
CA ALA A 302 24.79 6.71 15.66
C ALA A 302 25.41 5.97 14.46
N ARG A 303 24.59 5.58 13.48
CA ARG A 303 25.08 4.96 12.23
C ARG A 303 26.04 5.87 11.45
N GLY A 304 25.77 7.18 11.43
CA GLY A 304 26.65 8.17 10.80
C GLY A 304 27.99 8.35 11.53
N LEU A 305 28.02 8.06 12.82
CA LEU A 305 29.21 8.21 13.68
C LEU A 305 30.15 7.01 13.63
N LEU A 306 29.70 5.84 13.15
CA LEU A 306 30.43 4.56 13.23
C LEU A 306 31.88 4.60 12.73
N SER A 307 32.17 5.32 11.65
CA SER A 307 33.53 5.37 11.09
C SER A 307 34.49 6.29 11.85
N ARG A 308 34.00 7.01 12.88
CA ARG A 308 34.76 7.98 13.68
C ARG A 308 34.94 7.55 15.14
N LEU A 309 34.24 6.50 15.58
CA LEU A 309 34.28 6.07 16.98
C LEU A 309 35.58 5.31 17.31
N PRO A 310 36.24 5.65 18.44
CA PRO A 310 37.29 4.81 19.00
C PRO A 310 36.72 3.47 19.48
N ALA A 311 37.59 2.47 19.64
CA ALA A 311 37.18 1.09 19.87
C ALA A 311 36.39 0.86 21.18
N ASP A 312 36.66 1.66 22.22
CA ASP A 312 35.97 1.60 23.50
C ASP A 312 34.56 2.22 23.40
N GLU A 313 34.43 3.37 22.73
CA GLU A 313 33.15 4.02 22.46
C GLU A 313 32.25 3.20 21.52
N ALA A 314 32.86 2.61 20.48
CA ALA A 314 32.21 1.67 19.58
C ALA A 314 31.65 0.45 20.33
N ARG A 315 32.32 0.02 21.40
CA ARG A 315 31.86 -1.06 22.28
C ARG A 315 30.65 -0.63 23.10
N ARG A 316 30.68 0.56 23.71
CA ARG A 316 29.53 1.11 24.45
C ARG A 316 28.30 1.24 23.57
N LEU A 317 28.45 1.76 22.36
CA LEU A 317 27.35 1.84 21.38
C LEU A 317 26.81 0.46 21.00
N ARG A 318 27.69 -0.53 20.80
CA ARG A 318 27.28 -1.91 20.53
C ARG A 318 26.42 -2.46 21.67
N ASP A 319 26.87 -2.30 22.91
CA ASP A 319 26.22 -2.87 24.08
C ASP A 319 24.85 -2.23 24.31
N ALA A 320 24.74 -0.90 24.15
CA ALA A 320 23.46 -0.17 24.23
C ALA A 320 22.45 -0.64 23.17
N VAL A 321 22.89 -0.74 21.91
CA VAL A 321 22.02 -1.17 20.80
C VAL A 321 21.61 -2.64 20.93
N ALA A 322 22.55 -3.51 21.32
CA ALA A 322 22.26 -4.93 21.54
C ALA A 322 21.31 -5.13 22.73
N GLY A 323 21.50 -4.38 23.82
CA GLY A 323 20.62 -4.42 24.98
C GLY A 323 19.17 -4.11 24.62
N ARG A 324 18.93 -3.08 23.80
CA ARG A 324 17.59 -2.73 23.34
C ARG A 324 16.98 -3.72 22.35
N LEU A 325 17.76 -4.50 21.62
CA LEU A 325 17.21 -5.56 20.74
C LEU A 325 16.79 -6.82 21.52
N VAL A 326 17.44 -7.09 22.65
CA VAL A 326 17.15 -8.27 23.48
C VAL A 326 16.05 -7.98 24.51
N ASP A 327 15.91 -6.72 24.93
CA ASP A 327 14.84 -6.30 25.83
C ASP A 327 13.44 -6.50 25.20
N PRO A 328 12.53 -7.27 25.84
CA PRO A 328 11.15 -7.43 25.36
C PRO A 328 10.36 -6.12 25.27
N ALA A 329 10.69 -5.12 26.09
CA ALA A 329 10.14 -3.76 26.02
C ALA A 329 11.04 -2.80 25.21
N GLY A 330 11.99 -3.37 24.47
CA GLY A 330 13.00 -2.71 23.67
C GLY A 330 12.53 -2.36 22.27
N ILE A 331 13.42 -2.60 21.30
CA ILE A 331 13.17 -2.38 19.89
C ILE A 331 12.38 -3.58 19.33
N PRO A 332 11.15 -3.39 18.81
CA PRO A 332 10.35 -4.48 18.29
C PRO A 332 11.00 -5.17 17.09
N TYR A 333 10.96 -6.52 17.07
CA TYR A 333 11.47 -7.31 15.96
C TYR A 333 10.75 -7.00 14.64
N GLY A 334 11.51 -6.82 13.55
CA GLY A 334 10.98 -6.52 12.22
C GLY A 334 10.57 -5.05 12.01
N SER A 335 10.93 -4.14 12.93
CA SER A 335 10.71 -2.70 12.79
C SER A 335 11.87 -2.00 12.06
N ASP A 336 11.64 -0.80 11.54
CA ASP A 336 12.72 0.02 10.92
C ASP A 336 13.87 0.29 11.90
N ARG A 337 13.54 0.42 13.19
CA ARG A 337 14.52 0.56 14.28
C ARG A 337 15.33 -0.71 14.47
N SER A 338 14.73 -1.90 14.39
CA SER A 338 15.48 -3.17 14.50
C SER A 338 16.42 -3.35 13.32
N TRP A 339 15.99 -3.00 12.11
CA TRP A 339 16.85 -3.02 10.93
C TRP A 339 18.06 -2.07 11.06
N LEU A 340 17.85 -0.85 11.57
CA LEU A 340 18.95 0.09 11.82
C LEU A 340 19.90 -0.43 12.90
N ALA A 341 19.37 -0.98 13.99
CA ALA A 341 20.13 -1.57 15.08
C ALA A 341 21.00 -2.75 14.61
N GLU A 342 20.45 -3.70 13.86
CA GLU A 342 21.19 -4.82 13.27
C GLU A 342 22.29 -4.34 12.31
N LYS A 343 22.00 -3.30 11.52
CA LYS A 343 22.98 -2.71 10.60
C LYS A 343 24.13 -2.01 11.33
N ILE A 344 23.85 -1.39 12.48
CA ILE A 344 24.88 -0.82 13.36
C ILE A 344 25.74 -1.96 13.94
N LEU A 345 25.11 -2.99 14.50
CA LEU A 345 25.81 -4.12 15.13
C LEU A 345 26.70 -4.88 14.13
N SER A 346 26.21 -5.16 12.93
CA SER A 346 26.99 -5.86 11.90
C SER A 346 28.26 -5.09 11.50
N ARG A 347 28.20 -3.76 11.42
CA ARG A 347 29.39 -2.93 11.14
C ARG A 347 30.36 -2.85 12.33
N LEU A 348 29.84 -2.87 13.55
CA LEU A 348 30.65 -2.88 14.77
C LEU A 348 31.29 -4.25 15.03
N GLN A 349 30.73 -5.35 14.53
CA GLN A 349 31.31 -6.70 14.62
C GLN A 349 32.49 -6.88 13.65
N THR A 350 32.46 -6.24 12.49
CA THR A 350 33.59 -6.25 11.54
C THR A 350 34.82 -5.46 12.03
N ALA A 351 34.71 -4.75 13.16
CA ALA A 351 35.74 -3.88 13.71
C ALA A 351 36.22 -4.36 15.10
N ALA A 352 36.99 -5.48 15.17
CA ALA A 352 38.15 -5.75 16.05
C ALA A 352 38.27 -7.23 16.52
N PRO A 353 39.49 -7.75 16.81
CA PRO A 353 40.79 -7.06 16.88
C PRO A 353 41.87 -7.55 15.89
N SER A 354 42.80 -6.64 15.57
CA SER A 354 44.13 -6.96 15.06
C SER A 354 44.88 -7.86 16.05
N VAL A 355 45.26 -9.05 15.59
CA VAL A 355 46.10 -10.00 16.33
C VAL A 355 47.48 -9.37 16.57
N PRO A 356 48.04 -9.37 17.81
CA PRO A 356 49.42 -8.95 18.01
C PRO A 356 50.36 -9.92 17.29
N ALA A 357 51.31 -9.39 16.53
CA ALA A 357 52.31 -10.18 15.84
C ALA A 357 53.00 -11.13 16.82
N GLN A 358 52.99 -12.43 16.53
CA GLN A 358 53.75 -13.41 17.31
C GLN A 358 55.24 -13.02 17.26
N PRO A 359 55.97 -13.11 18.39
CA PRO A 359 57.42 -13.03 18.35
C PRO A 359 57.95 -14.18 17.47
N GLY A 360 58.81 -13.83 16.52
CA GLY A 360 59.42 -14.79 15.59
C GLY A 360 60.17 -15.91 16.34
N PRO A 361 60.31 -17.10 15.72
CA PRO A 361 60.96 -18.23 16.35
C PRO A 361 62.43 -17.89 16.69
N PRO A 362 62.97 -18.41 17.81
CA PRO A 362 64.36 -18.15 18.19
C PRO A 362 65.32 -18.71 17.14
N ASP A 363 66.34 -17.92 16.83
CA ASP A 363 67.44 -18.28 15.94
C ASP A 363 68.04 -19.63 16.35
N ALA A 364 68.07 -20.57 15.40
CA ALA A 364 68.84 -21.79 15.54
C ALA A 364 70.32 -21.44 15.68
N PRO A 365 71.05 -22.00 16.65
CA PRO A 365 72.48 -21.72 16.79
C PRO A 365 73.25 -22.28 15.60
N ALA A 366 74.06 -21.40 15.00
CA ALA A 366 75.06 -21.78 14.02
C ALA A 366 76.25 -22.49 14.69
N ASN A 367 76.79 -23.47 13.96
CA ASN A 367 78.10 -24.14 14.08
C ASN A 367 78.21 -25.21 15.18
N VAL A 368 78.74 -26.40 14.89
CA VAL A 368 80.05 -26.71 14.28
C VAL A 368 79.97 -27.85 13.26
#